data_AF-A0AAV3Y786-F1
#
_entry.id   AF-A0AAV3Y786-F1
#
_cell.length_a   1.000
_cell.length_b   1.000
_cell.length_c   1.000
_cell.angle_alpha   90.00
_cell.angle_beta   90.00
_cell.angle_gamma   90.00
#
_symmetry.space_group_name_H-M   'P 1'
#
loop_
_entity.id
_entity.type
_entity.pdbx_description
1 polymer ?
#
loop_
_entity_poly.entity_id
_entity_poly.type
_entity_poly.pdbx_seq_one_letter_code
_entity_poly.pdbx_strand_id
1 'polypeptide(L)'
;MWTRHAENGFKEATVCMANQYSDFVINDHHLNGNTTLGENIADNGGFKLSYRAFQAAGKPSTARLPGLNYTDNQLFFLGFSQLWCSIETPEHILLAINTDPHSTPIFRVRGVLSNSQEFSDSFNCKAGSPMNPEDKCKVW
;
A
#
# COMPACT_ATOMS: atom_id res chain seq x y z
N MET A 1 6.40 25.81 8.96
CA MET A 1 5.70 25.83 7.66
C MET A 1 6.72 25.60 6.54
N TRP A 2 6.28 25.09 5.39
CA TRP A 2 7.13 24.57 4.31
C TRP A 2 7.74 25.69 3.43
N THR A 3 8.88 25.42 2.80
CA THR A 3 9.43 26.27 1.73
C THR A 3 8.75 25.93 0.40
N ARG A 4 8.74 26.87 -0.57
CA ARG A 4 8.19 26.61 -1.92
C ARG A 4 8.85 25.42 -2.62
N HIS A 5 10.16 25.26 -2.43
CA HIS A 5 10.89 24.11 -2.99
C HIS A 5 10.38 22.79 -2.41
N ALA A 6 10.22 22.72 -1.08
CA ALA A 6 9.68 21.53 -0.42
C ALA A 6 8.22 21.26 -0.84
N GLU A 7 7.41 22.32 -0.98
CA GLU A 7 6.02 22.20 -1.43
C GLU A 7 5.92 21.64 -2.86
N ASN A 8 6.76 22.11 -3.77
CA ASN A 8 6.81 21.60 -5.14
C ASN A 8 7.29 20.15 -5.19
N GLY A 9 8.36 19.82 -4.45
CA GLY A 9 8.84 18.44 -4.37
C GLY A 9 7.80 17.48 -3.80
N PHE A 10 7.01 17.93 -2.81
CA PHE A 10 5.87 17.16 -2.30
C PHE A 10 4.82 16.94 -3.40
N LYS A 11 4.39 18.01 -4.08
CA LYS A 11 3.39 17.90 -5.17
C LYS A 11 3.86 16.91 -6.25
N GLU A 12 5.11 17.02 -6.70
CA GLU A 12 5.69 16.11 -7.70
C GLU A 12 5.67 14.65 -7.22
N ALA A 13 6.09 14.39 -5.97
CA ALA A 13 6.06 13.03 -5.41
C ALA A 13 4.64 12.46 -5.31
N THR A 14 3.64 13.29 -5.02
CA THR A 14 2.25 12.85 -4.89
C THR A 14 1.59 12.48 -6.23
N VAL A 15 2.06 13.03 -7.35
CA VAL A 15 1.52 12.70 -8.69
C VAL A 15 1.65 11.21 -8.99
N CYS A 16 2.74 10.57 -8.57
CA CYS A 16 2.92 9.13 -8.74
C CYS A 16 1.78 8.35 -8.06
N MET A 17 1.47 8.65 -6.80
CA MET A 17 0.41 7.96 -6.06
C MET A 17 -0.96 8.24 -6.64
N ALA A 18 -1.25 9.48 -7.04
CA ALA A 18 -2.52 9.83 -7.67
C ALA A 18 -2.75 9.01 -8.96
N ASN A 19 -1.72 8.88 -9.79
CA ASN A 19 -1.79 8.09 -11.02
C ASN A 19 -1.93 6.60 -10.72
N GLN A 20 -1.06 6.04 -9.88
CA GLN A 20 -1.08 4.62 -9.51
C GLN A 20 -2.46 4.17 -9.02
N TYR A 21 -3.07 4.94 -8.11
CA TYR A 21 -4.37 4.57 -7.56
C TYR A 21 -5.52 4.82 -8.53
N SER A 22 -5.36 5.73 -9.50
CA SER A 22 -6.36 5.92 -10.56
C SER A 22 -6.38 4.78 -11.59
N ASP A 23 -5.28 4.03 -11.71
CA ASP A 23 -5.20 2.87 -12.60
C ASP A 23 -5.89 1.61 -12.04
N PHE A 24 -6.27 1.63 -10.76
CA PHE A 24 -7.00 0.52 -10.15
C PHE A 24 -8.47 0.48 -10.56
N VAL A 25 -8.93 -0.70 -10.96
CA VAL A 25 -10.30 -0.95 -11.43
C VAL A 25 -10.99 -2.02 -10.59
N ILE A 26 -12.21 -1.73 -10.14
CA ILE A 26 -13.10 -2.68 -9.46
C ILE A 26 -14.52 -2.50 -10.00
N ASN A 27 -15.18 -3.60 -10.36
CA ASN A 27 -16.52 -3.61 -10.95
C ASN A 27 -16.65 -2.62 -12.13
N ASP A 28 -15.65 -2.60 -13.03
CA ASP A 28 -15.57 -1.71 -14.20
C ASP A 28 -15.47 -0.20 -13.89
N HIS A 29 -15.22 0.16 -12.62
CA HIS A 29 -15.00 1.53 -12.18
C HIS A 29 -13.56 1.76 -11.74
N HIS A 30 -12.97 2.86 -12.20
CA HIS A 30 -11.67 3.34 -11.73
C HIS A 30 -11.81 4.00 -10.36
N LEU A 31 -10.80 3.81 -9.50
CA LEU A 31 -10.65 4.63 -8.31
C LEU A 31 -10.31 6.07 -8.71
N ASN A 32 -10.68 7.03 -7.86
CA ASN A 32 -10.21 8.40 -7.99
C ASN A 32 -8.97 8.59 -7.11
N GLY A 33 -7.79 8.47 -7.70
CA GLY A 33 -6.52 8.61 -6.99
C GLY A 33 -6.26 10.01 -6.44
N ASN A 34 -6.91 11.04 -6.98
CA ASN A 34 -6.85 12.41 -6.44
C ASN A 34 -7.70 12.56 -5.17
N THR A 35 -8.91 12.01 -5.17
CA THR A 35 -9.79 12.01 -3.98
C THR A 35 -9.16 11.22 -2.84
N THR A 36 -8.56 10.06 -3.15
CA THR A 36 -7.99 9.15 -2.15
C THR A 36 -6.56 9.48 -1.75
N LEU A 37 -5.95 10.51 -2.36
CA LEU A 37 -4.52 10.79 -2.29
C LEU A 37 -3.99 10.92 -0.85
N GLY A 38 -4.70 11.65 0.01
CA GLY A 38 -4.27 11.88 1.39
C GLY A 38 -4.14 10.57 2.18
N GLU A 39 -5.16 9.72 2.10
CA GLU A 39 -5.19 8.42 2.77
C GLU A 39 -4.20 7.43 2.15
N ASN A 40 -4.04 7.44 0.83
CA ASN A 40 -3.04 6.60 0.16
C ASN A 40 -1.61 6.97 0.59
N ILE A 41 -1.31 8.26 0.74
CA ILE A 41 -0.03 8.75 1.27
C ILE A 41 0.15 8.28 2.72
N ALA A 42 -0.89 8.37 3.53
CA ALA A 42 -0.86 7.95 4.93
C ALA A 42 -0.61 6.44 5.06
N ASP A 43 -1.29 5.63 4.25
CA ASP A 43 -1.11 4.17 4.21
C ASP A 43 0.31 3.78 3.84
N ASN A 44 0.84 4.33 2.75
CA ASN A 44 2.19 4.01 2.27
C ASN A 44 3.26 4.48 3.26
N GLY A 45 3.13 5.70 3.80
CA GLY A 45 4.07 6.25 4.77
C GLY A 45 4.03 5.50 6.10
N GLY A 46 2.83 5.24 6.62
CA GLY A 46 2.60 4.54 7.88
C GLY A 46 3.09 3.10 7.82
N PHE A 47 2.78 2.38 6.74
CA PHE A 47 3.25 1.01 6.51
C PHE A 47 4.78 0.93 6.42
N LYS A 48 5.39 1.83 5.67
CA LYS A 48 6.85 1.87 5.54
C LYS A 48 7.53 2.17 6.87
N LEU A 49 6.98 3.11 7.66
CA LEU A 49 7.53 3.43 8.98
C LEU A 49 7.35 2.26 9.96
N SER A 50 6.19 1.60 9.96
CA SER A 50 5.94 0.45 10.83
C SER A 50 6.83 -0.74 10.50
N TYR A 51 7.11 -1.00 9.22
CA TYR A 51 8.06 -2.05 8.83
C TYR A 51 9.49 -1.73 9.29
N ARG A 52 9.92 -0.47 9.18
CA ARG A 52 11.22 -0.03 9.71
C ARG A 52 11.31 -0.19 11.21
N ALA A 53 10.25 0.16 11.94
CA ALA A 53 10.18 -0.01 13.39
C ALA A 53 10.23 -1.50 13.77
N PHE A 54 9.51 -2.35 13.04
CA PHE A 54 9.55 -3.80 13.20
C PHE A 54 10.97 -4.36 13.02
N GLN A 55 11.70 -3.93 11.99
CA GLN A 55 13.10 -4.35 11.80
C GLN A 55 14.06 -3.79 12.85
N ALA A 56 13.79 -2.59 13.37
CA ALA A 56 14.60 -1.97 14.43
C ALA A 56 14.38 -2.62 15.81
N ALA A 57 13.21 -3.24 16.05
CA ALA A 57 12.87 -3.88 17.32
C ALA A 57 13.71 -5.14 17.61
N GLY A 58 14.40 -5.69 16.60
CA GLY A 58 15.32 -6.82 16.75
C GLY A 58 15.27 -7.74 15.54
N LYS A 59 16.17 -8.73 15.49
CA LYS A 59 16.15 -9.73 14.42
C LYS A 59 14.87 -10.57 14.55
N PRO A 60 14.13 -10.77 13.45
CA PRO A 60 13.01 -11.69 13.47
C PRO A 60 13.46 -13.08 13.90
N SER A 61 12.60 -13.76 14.65
CA SER A 61 12.89 -15.10 15.14
C SER A 61 13.09 -16.05 13.98
N THR A 62 13.98 -17.03 14.14
CA THR A 62 14.03 -18.17 13.21
C THR A 62 12.89 -19.15 13.47
N ALA A 63 12.22 -19.06 14.63
CA ALA A 63 11.05 -19.85 14.93
C ALA A 63 9.89 -19.46 14.01
N ARG A 64 9.18 -20.46 13.50
CA ARG A 64 7.98 -20.26 12.69
C ARG A 64 6.75 -20.41 13.56
N LEU A 65 5.69 -19.67 13.25
CA LEU A 65 4.40 -19.90 13.87
C LEU A 65 3.93 -21.34 13.55
N PRO A 66 3.48 -22.12 14.55
CA PRO A 66 2.98 -23.47 14.32
C PRO A 66 1.87 -23.48 13.26
N GLY A 67 1.99 -24.34 12.26
CA GLY A 67 1.02 -24.46 11.16
C GLY A 67 1.18 -23.46 10.02
N LEU A 68 2.13 -22.52 10.10
CA LEU A 68 2.42 -21.55 9.04
C LEU A 68 3.88 -21.62 8.59
N ASN A 69 4.10 -21.81 7.29
CA ASN A 69 5.44 -21.81 6.70
C ASN A 69 5.83 -20.42 6.16
N TYR A 70 5.68 -19.38 6.99
CA TYR A 70 6.02 -18.01 6.64
C TYR A 70 7.09 -17.46 7.58
N THR A 71 8.00 -16.67 7.00
CA THR A 71 8.95 -15.90 7.81
C THR A 71 8.26 -14.78 8.56
N ASP A 72 8.85 -14.29 9.65
CA ASP A 72 8.32 -13.14 10.39
C ASP A 72 8.14 -11.89 9.50
N ASN A 73 9.04 -11.68 8.52
CA ASN A 73 8.87 -10.65 7.51
C ASN A 73 7.60 -10.88 6.69
N GLN A 74 7.40 -12.10 6.17
CA GLN A 74 6.20 -12.45 5.42
C GLN A 74 4.93 -12.33 6.28
N LEU A 75 5.01 -12.72 7.56
CA LEU A 75 3.92 -12.59 8.53
C LEU A 75 3.56 -11.13 8.81
N PHE A 76 4.52 -10.21 8.80
CA PHE A 76 4.25 -8.78 8.91
C PHE A 76 3.36 -8.30 7.76
N PHE A 77 3.71 -8.63 6.51
CA PHE A 77 2.93 -8.27 5.33
C PHE A 77 1.56 -8.95 5.31
N LEU A 78 1.49 -10.22 5.74
CA LEU A 78 0.22 -10.96 5.86
C LEU A 78 -0.68 -10.34 6.93
N GLY A 79 -0.14 -9.98 8.10
CA GLY A 79 -0.89 -9.32 9.16
C GLY A 79 -1.44 -7.97 8.73
N PHE A 80 -0.64 -7.17 8.03
CA PHE A 80 -1.12 -5.93 7.39
C PHE A 80 -2.24 -6.20 6.39
N SER A 81 -2.08 -7.20 5.53
CA SER A 81 -3.09 -7.52 4.51
C SER A 81 -4.41 -8.00 5.13
N GLN A 82 -4.32 -8.81 6.19
CA GLN A 82 -5.49 -9.36 6.89
C GLN A 82 -6.33 -8.30 7.59
N LEU A 83 -5.73 -7.18 8.03
CA LEU A 83 -6.45 -6.04 8.60
C LEU A 83 -7.51 -5.49 7.64
N TRP A 84 -7.26 -5.60 6.33
CA TRP A 84 -8.09 -5.07 5.27
C TRP A 84 -8.99 -6.12 4.61
N CYS A 85 -9.09 -7.32 5.18
CA CYS A 85 -10.05 -8.31 4.70
C CYS A 85 -11.48 -7.78 4.89
N SER A 86 -12.17 -7.50 3.78
CA SER A 86 -13.57 -7.07 3.77
C SER A 86 -14.36 -7.80 2.68
N ILE A 87 -15.68 -7.82 2.86
CA ILE A 87 -16.63 -8.14 1.80
C ILE A 87 -17.68 -7.04 1.76
N GLU A 88 -17.96 -6.53 0.56
CA GLU A 88 -18.83 -5.38 0.34
C GLU A 88 -19.77 -5.68 -0.82
N THR A 89 -20.98 -5.13 -0.78
CA THR A 89 -21.91 -5.28 -1.90
C THR A 89 -21.47 -4.40 -3.07
N PRO A 90 -21.82 -4.75 -4.33
CA PRO A 90 -21.49 -3.92 -5.49
C PRO A 90 -22.00 -2.47 -5.36
N GLU A 91 -23.18 -2.27 -4.76
CA GLU A 91 -23.77 -0.95 -4.54
C GLU A 91 -22.95 -0.14 -3.52
N HIS A 92 -22.47 -0.79 -2.46
CA HIS A 92 -21.61 -0.14 -1.47
C HIS A 92 -20.26 0.23 -2.08
N ILE A 93 -19.65 -0.66 -2.87
CA ILE A 93 -18.39 -0.38 -3.59
C ILE A 93 -18.56 0.85 -4.49
N LEU A 94 -19.65 0.92 -5.25
CA LEU A 94 -19.91 2.05 -6.13
C LEU A 94 -20.10 3.35 -5.35
N LEU A 95 -20.82 3.32 -4.22
CA LEU A 95 -20.94 4.47 -3.35
C LEU A 95 -19.57 4.90 -2.81
N ALA A 96 -18.80 3.95 -2.27
CA ALA A 96 -17.49 4.21 -1.67
C ALA A 96 -16.50 4.84 -2.65
N ILE A 97 -16.40 4.33 -3.89
CA ILE A 97 -15.53 4.91 -4.93
C ILE A 97 -15.85 6.40 -5.20
N ASN A 98 -17.10 6.81 -5.02
CA ASN A 98 -17.54 8.18 -5.29
C ASN A 98 -17.47 9.10 -4.07
N THR A 99 -17.54 8.57 -2.84
CA THR A 99 -17.73 9.39 -1.63
C THR A 99 -16.69 9.18 -0.54
N ASP A 100 -16.04 8.01 -0.48
CA ASP A 100 -15.08 7.67 0.56
C ASP A 100 -13.70 8.24 0.20
N PRO A 101 -13.04 9.01 1.10
CA PRO A 101 -11.65 9.43 0.88
C PRO A 101 -10.64 8.27 0.98
N HIS A 102 -11.05 7.09 1.42
CA HIS A 102 -10.18 5.91 1.44
C HIS A 102 -10.32 5.10 0.16
N SER A 103 -9.18 4.57 -0.32
CA SER A 103 -9.22 3.50 -1.32
C SER A 103 -9.95 2.28 -0.76
N THR A 104 -10.63 1.51 -1.64
CA THR A 104 -11.28 0.27 -1.19
C THR A 104 -10.24 -0.70 -0.59
N PRO A 105 -10.62 -1.55 0.38
CA PRO A 105 -9.65 -2.28 1.21
C PRO A 105 -8.62 -3.12 0.41
N ILE A 106 -9.04 -3.72 -0.72
CA ILE A 106 -8.13 -4.46 -1.61
C ILE A 106 -7.03 -3.57 -2.21
N PHE A 107 -7.32 -2.30 -2.53
CA PHE A 107 -6.35 -1.38 -3.11
C PHE A 107 -5.50 -0.67 -2.05
N ARG A 108 -5.97 -0.59 -0.79
CA ARG A 108 -5.09 -0.23 0.33
C ARG A 108 -3.97 -1.25 0.48
N VAL A 109 -4.27 -2.54 0.36
CA VAL A 109 -3.25 -3.61 0.37
C VAL A 109 -2.39 -3.56 -0.90
N ARG A 110 -3.00 -3.62 -2.09
CA ARG A 110 -2.26 -3.73 -3.35
C ARG A 110 -1.37 -2.51 -3.61
N GLY A 111 -1.88 -1.30 -3.41
CA GLY A 111 -1.10 -0.08 -3.62
C GLY A 111 0.12 -0.01 -2.71
N VAL A 112 -0.09 -0.20 -1.39
CA VAL A 112 0.99 -0.15 -0.40
C VAL A 112 2.05 -1.21 -0.65
N LEU A 113 1.64 -2.47 -0.86
CA LEU A 113 2.59 -3.57 -1.02
C LEU A 113 3.33 -3.51 -2.36
N SER A 114 2.69 -3.00 -3.43
CA SER A 114 3.36 -2.79 -4.72
C SER A 114 4.47 -1.74 -4.63
N ASN A 115 4.31 -0.73 -3.77
CA ASN A 115 5.32 0.29 -3.50
C ASN A 115 6.41 -0.16 -2.52
N SER A 116 6.30 -1.34 -1.89
CA SER A 116 7.33 -1.86 -0.99
C SER A 116 8.28 -2.81 -1.72
N GLN A 117 9.55 -2.43 -1.78
CA GLN A 117 10.60 -3.33 -2.26
C GLN A 117 10.79 -4.49 -1.29
N GLU A 118 10.67 -4.22 0.00
CA GLU A 118 10.85 -5.21 1.06
C GLU A 118 9.77 -6.31 1.02
N PHE A 119 8.54 -5.96 0.63
CA PHE A 119 7.50 -6.94 0.31
C PHE A 119 7.91 -7.80 -0.89
N SER A 120 8.32 -7.16 -1.98
CA SER A 120 8.71 -7.84 -3.22
C SER A 120 9.84 -8.83 -2.98
N ASP A 121 10.84 -8.45 -2.19
CA ASP A 121 11.97 -9.30 -1.82
C ASP A 121 11.53 -10.45 -0.91
N SER A 122 10.67 -10.16 0.09
CA SER A 122 10.22 -11.17 1.06
C SER A 122 9.37 -12.29 0.42
N PHE A 123 8.69 -11.99 -0.67
CA PHE A 123 7.89 -12.96 -1.43
C PHE A 123 8.54 -13.39 -2.76
N ASN A 124 9.74 -12.91 -3.06
CA ASN A 124 10.45 -13.15 -4.32
C ASN A 124 9.59 -12.83 -5.56
N CYS A 125 8.88 -11.70 -5.52
CA CYS A 125 8.06 -11.24 -6.62
C CYS A 125 8.93 -10.88 -7.84
N LYS A 126 8.59 -11.43 -9.01
CA LYS A 126 9.30 -11.12 -10.27
C LYS A 126 9.18 -9.62 -10.59
N ALA A 127 10.25 -9.02 -11.08
CA ALA A 127 10.23 -7.65 -11.59
C ALA A 127 9.16 -7.49 -12.68
N GLY A 128 8.42 -6.38 -12.65
CA GLY A 128 7.31 -6.11 -13.57
C GLY A 128 6.03 -6.92 -13.29
N SER A 129 6.01 -7.77 -12.27
CA SER A 129 4.76 -8.41 -11.84
C SER A 129 3.81 -7.39 -11.20
N PRO A 130 2.50 -7.65 -11.16
CA PRO A 130 1.52 -6.70 -10.62
C PRO A 130 1.83 -6.19 -9.21
N MET A 131 2.48 -7.00 -8.37
CA MET A 131 2.88 -6.63 -7.01
C MET A 131 4.34 -6.20 -6.86
N ASN A 132 5.09 -6.14 -7.97
CA ASN A 132 6.45 -5.61 -8.03
C ASN A 132 6.64 -4.79 -9.33
N PRO A 133 5.92 -3.67 -9.46
CA PRO A 133 6.12 -2.75 -10.59
C PRO A 133 7.54 -2.16 -10.54
N GLU A 134 8.05 -1.79 -11.72
CA GLU A 134 9.37 -1.14 -11.86
C GLU A 134 9.38 0.21 -11.16
N ASP A 135 8.34 1.01 -11.39
CA ASP A 135 8.14 2.29 -10.72
C ASP A 135 7.36 2.09 -9.42
N LYS A 136 7.97 2.51 -8.31
CA LYS A 136 7.36 2.48 -6.96
C LYS A 136 7.18 3.89 -6.44
N CYS A 137 5.96 4.24 -6.06
CA CYS A 137 5.65 5.57 -5.57
C CYS A 137 6.10 5.74 -4.11
N LYS A 138 6.69 6.91 -3.81
CA LYS A 138 7.16 7.25 -2.46
C LYS A 138 7.10 8.74 -2.22
N VAL A 139 6.51 9.12 -1.08
CA VAL A 139 6.42 10.50 -0.61
C VAL A 139 7.25 10.68 0.67
N TRP A 140 6.90 9.92 1.72
CA TRP A 140 7.66 9.83 2.99
C TRP A 140 8.66 8.68 2.96
#